data_AF-A0A9W8AJG7-F1
#
_entry.id   AF-A0A9W8AJG7-F1
#
_cell.length_a   1.000
_cell.length_b   1.000
_cell.length_c   1.000
_cell.angle_alpha   90.00
_cell.angle_beta   90.00
_cell.angle_gamma   90.00
#
_symmetry.space_group_name_H-M   'P 1'
#
loop_
_entity.id
_entity.type
_entity.pdbx_description
1 polymer ?
#
loop_
_entity_poly.entity_id
_entity_poly.type
_entity_poly.pdbx_seq_one_letter_code
_entity_poly.pdbx_strand_id
1 'polypeptide(L)'
;MSQAQQAFKKFTQAVLKASANKGGHSSGGGGKSFLAGTGGLIALGVGAWALSASLYNVDGGHRAVKYSRVSGVKREIYAEGTHFMIPWLETPVIYDVRAKPRNIASLTGTKDLQMVNITCRVLSRPKVDELPTIFRTLGLDYDERVLPSIVNEVLKSVVAQFNASQLITQ
;
A
#
# COMPACT_ATOMS: atom_id res chain seq x y z
N MET A 1 -50.66 27.82 18.98
CA MET A 1 -49.90 26.59 18.66
C MET A 1 -50.24 26.15 17.24
N SER A 2 -49.56 26.77 16.27
CA SER A 2 -48.57 26.14 15.36
C SER A 2 -49.18 25.59 14.07
N GLN A 3 -49.45 26.49 13.13
CA GLN A 3 -49.80 26.18 11.74
C GLN A 3 -48.75 25.27 11.05
N ALA A 4 -47.50 25.27 11.54
CA ALA A 4 -46.43 24.38 11.10
C ALA A 4 -46.75 22.88 11.30
N GLN A 5 -47.44 22.51 12.38
CA GLN A 5 -47.81 21.11 12.62
C GLN A 5 -48.90 20.62 11.65
N GLN A 6 -49.78 21.52 11.20
CA GLN A 6 -50.81 21.18 10.21
C GLN A 6 -50.24 21.08 8.80
N ALA A 7 -49.27 21.94 8.45
CA ALA A 7 -48.53 21.83 7.19
C ALA A 7 -47.73 20.53 7.11
N PHE A 8 -47.06 20.13 8.21
CA PHE A 8 -46.32 18.88 8.29
C PHE A 8 -47.22 17.65 8.17
N LYS A 9 -48.40 17.65 8.81
CA LYS A 9 -49.41 16.58 8.68
C LYS A 9 -49.96 16.46 7.25
N LYS A 10 -50.20 17.58 6.57
CA LYS A 10 -50.65 17.59 5.18
C LYS A 10 -49.56 17.13 4.20
N PHE A 11 -48.31 17.53 4.44
CA PHE A 11 -47.16 17.08 3.65
C PHE A 11 -46.88 15.59 3.83
N THR A 12 -46.89 15.09 5.07
CA THR A 12 -46.76 13.64 5.35
C THR A 12 -47.92 12.85 4.77
N GLN A 13 -49.16 13.35 4.86
CA GLN A 13 -50.30 12.73 4.16
C GLN A 13 -50.14 12.76 2.63
N ALA A 14 -49.63 13.86 2.06
CA ALA A 14 -49.41 13.97 0.62
C ALA A 14 -48.29 13.03 0.14
N VAL A 15 -47.21 12.87 0.90
CA VAL A 15 -46.12 11.92 0.62
C VAL A 15 -46.59 10.48 0.79
N LEU A 16 -47.40 10.19 1.81
CA LEU A 16 -48.02 8.87 1.98
C LEU A 16 -49.01 8.56 0.83
N LYS A 17 -49.77 9.55 0.35
CA LYS A 17 -50.66 9.39 -0.82
C LYS A 17 -49.88 9.27 -2.14
N ALA A 18 -48.77 9.98 -2.29
CA ALA A 18 -47.88 9.85 -3.44
C ALA A 18 -47.13 8.50 -3.45
N SER A 19 -46.81 7.97 -2.27
CA SER A 19 -46.28 6.61 -2.10
C SER A 19 -47.35 5.55 -2.37
N ALA A 20 -48.60 5.78 -1.95
CA ALA A 20 -49.73 4.89 -2.24
C ALA A 20 -50.14 4.86 -3.73
N ASN A 21 -49.94 5.96 -4.47
CA ASN A 21 -50.33 6.06 -5.88
C ASN A 21 -49.25 5.61 -6.87
N LYS A 22 -48.06 5.20 -6.40
CA LYS A 22 -47.03 4.54 -7.21
C LYS A 22 -46.96 3.03 -6.91
N GLY A 23 -48.12 2.43 -6.63
CA GLY A 23 -48.29 1.00 -6.39
C GLY A 23 -49.39 0.46 -7.28
N GLY A 24 -49.06 0.08 -8.52
CA GLY A 24 -50.06 -0.49 -9.42
C GLY A 24 -49.49 -0.92 -10.76
N HIS A 25 -48.77 -2.06 -10.79
CA HIS A 25 -48.91 -3.16 -11.77
C HIS A 25 -47.86 -4.25 -11.49
N SER A 26 -48.25 -5.27 -10.73
CA SER A 26 -47.66 -6.62 -10.81
C SER A 26 -48.57 -7.57 -10.04
N SER A 27 -49.60 -8.05 -10.73
CA SER A 27 -50.40 -9.19 -10.29
C SER A 27 -49.55 -10.46 -10.27
N GLY A 28 -49.68 -11.26 -9.20
CA GLY A 28 -49.40 -12.69 -9.22
C GLY A 28 -47.97 -13.10 -8.85
N GLY A 29 -47.82 -13.75 -7.70
CA GLY A 29 -46.63 -14.55 -7.36
C GLY A 29 -45.91 -14.11 -6.09
N GLY A 30 -46.37 -14.62 -4.94
CA GLY A 30 -45.61 -14.58 -3.69
C GLY A 30 -44.22 -15.19 -3.88
N GLY A 31 -43.19 -14.51 -3.39
CA GLY A 31 -41.81 -15.01 -3.31
C GLY A 31 -40.78 -14.28 -4.17
N LYS A 32 -41.15 -13.66 -5.30
CA LYS A 32 -40.16 -13.09 -6.25
C LYS A 32 -39.88 -11.58 -6.10
N SER A 33 -40.81 -10.79 -5.54
CA SER A 33 -40.65 -9.33 -5.42
C SER A 33 -39.72 -8.90 -4.27
N PHE A 34 -39.78 -9.58 -3.12
CA PHE A 34 -38.84 -9.34 -2.02
C PHE A 34 -37.42 -9.82 -2.36
N LEU A 35 -37.27 -10.90 -3.13
CA LEU A 35 -35.97 -11.33 -3.66
C LEU A 35 -35.45 -10.44 -4.78
N ALA A 36 -36.32 -9.85 -5.61
CA ALA A 36 -35.90 -8.89 -6.63
C ALA A 36 -35.44 -7.55 -6.02
N GLY A 37 -36.15 -7.05 -4.99
CA GLY A 37 -35.77 -5.82 -4.28
C GLY A 37 -34.57 -6.02 -3.36
N THR A 38 -34.65 -6.98 -2.44
CA THR A 38 -33.59 -7.24 -1.45
C THR A 38 -32.35 -7.88 -2.09
N GLY A 39 -32.52 -8.77 -3.08
CA GLY A 39 -31.41 -9.36 -3.83
C GLY A 39 -30.68 -8.34 -4.72
N GLY A 40 -31.40 -7.38 -5.31
CA GLY A 40 -30.79 -6.27 -6.04
C GLY A 40 -29.94 -5.37 -5.13
N LEU A 41 -30.42 -5.06 -3.91
CA LEU A 41 -29.67 -4.28 -2.93
C LEU A 41 -28.41 -5.02 -2.43
N ILE A 42 -28.49 -6.34 -2.21
CA ILE A 42 -27.32 -7.15 -1.85
C ILE A 42 -26.30 -7.17 -2.99
N ALA A 43 -26.74 -7.38 -4.23
CA ALA A 43 -25.84 -7.38 -5.39
C ALA A 43 -25.13 -6.03 -5.58
N LEU A 44 -25.85 -4.91 -5.38
CA LEU A 44 -25.25 -3.57 -5.40
C LEU A 44 -24.28 -3.36 -4.24
N GLY A 45 -24.63 -3.81 -3.03
CA GLY A 45 -23.76 -3.73 -1.86
C GLY A 45 -22.45 -4.51 -2.05
N VAL A 46 -22.54 -5.76 -2.53
CA VAL A 46 -21.38 -6.60 -2.84
C VAL A 46 -20.57 -6.01 -3.99
N GLY A 47 -21.22 -5.50 -5.04
CA GLY A 47 -20.55 -4.85 -6.16
C GLY A 47 -19.79 -3.59 -5.75
N ALA A 48 -20.42 -2.71 -4.96
CA ALA A 48 -19.78 -1.50 -4.44
C ALA A 48 -18.61 -1.84 -3.50
N TRP A 49 -18.78 -2.85 -2.63
CA TRP A 49 -17.70 -3.33 -1.77
C TRP A 49 -16.53 -3.90 -2.58
N ALA A 50 -16.81 -4.71 -3.60
CA ALA A 50 -15.78 -5.28 -4.48
C ALA A 50 -15.03 -4.20 -5.26
N LEU A 51 -15.72 -3.18 -5.79
CA LEU A 51 -15.08 -2.05 -6.47
C LEU A 51 -14.20 -1.25 -5.52
N SER A 52 -14.69 -0.96 -4.32
CA SER A 52 -13.94 -0.25 -3.29
C SER A 52 -12.68 -1.03 -2.88
N ALA A 53 -12.80 -2.34 -2.67
CA ALA A 53 -11.68 -3.21 -2.33
C ALA A 53 -10.68 -3.42 -3.48
N SER A 54 -11.08 -3.13 -4.73
CA SER A 54 -10.24 -3.29 -5.91
C SER A 54 -9.41 -2.04 -6.23
N LEU A 55 -9.72 -0.89 -5.64
CA LEU A 55 -8.95 0.34 -5.86
C LEU A 55 -7.89 0.49 -4.78
N TYR A 56 -6.67 0.81 -5.19
CA TYR A 56 -5.59 1.19 -4.29
C TYR A 56 -4.89 2.43 -4.78
N ASN A 57 -4.40 3.24 -3.86
CA ASN A 57 -3.66 4.45 -4.18
C ASN A 57 -2.16 4.25 -3.90
N VAL A 58 -1.33 4.84 -4.75
CA VAL A 58 0.12 4.89 -4.58
C VAL A 58 0.51 6.36 -4.38
N ASP A 59 1.03 6.67 -3.20
CA ASP A 59 1.42 8.04 -2.87
C ASP A 59 2.66 8.51 -3.65
N GLY A 60 2.78 9.82 -3.78
CA GLY A 60 3.95 10.46 -4.41
C GLY A 60 5.26 10.04 -3.75
N GLY A 61 6.24 9.65 -4.56
CA GLY A 61 7.52 9.12 -4.07
C GLY A 61 7.48 7.67 -3.58
N HIS A 62 6.37 6.96 -3.83
CA HIS A 62 6.29 5.51 -3.75
C HIS A 62 6.12 4.88 -5.14
N ARG A 63 6.42 3.59 -5.24
CA ARG A 63 6.19 2.77 -6.44
C ARG A 63 5.60 1.45 -6.01
N ALA A 64 4.62 0.95 -6.76
CA ALA A 64 3.98 -0.31 -6.42
C ALA A 64 4.39 -1.43 -7.39
N VAL A 65 4.61 -2.61 -6.83
CA VAL A 65 4.79 -3.86 -7.56
C VAL A 65 3.60 -4.75 -7.25
N LYS A 66 2.95 -5.30 -8.27
CA LYS A 66 1.83 -6.23 -8.07
C LYS A 66 2.31 -7.66 -7.98
N TYR A 67 1.97 -8.34 -6.89
CA TYR A 67 2.09 -9.77 -6.75
C TYR A 67 0.77 -10.43 -7.18
N SER A 68 0.80 -11.37 -8.12
CA SER A 68 -0.35 -12.19 -8.50
C SER A 68 -0.18 -13.61 -7.97
N ARG A 69 -1.23 -14.21 -7.42
CA ARG A 69 -1.19 -15.60 -6.91
C ARG A 69 -1.00 -16.65 -8.00
N VAL A 70 -1.33 -16.34 -9.26
CA VAL A 70 -1.22 -17.28 -10.38
C VAL A 70 0.10 -17.13 -11.13
N SER A 71 0.50 -15.89 -11.45
CA SER A 71 1.70 -15.60 -12.26
C SER A 71 2.91 -15.17 -11.41
N GLY A 72 2.75 -15.00 -10.10
CA GLY A 72 3.78 -14.43 -9.22
C GLY A 72 3.91 -12.91 -9.38
N VAL A 73 5.11 -12.40 -9.08
CA VAL A 73 5.41 -10.96 -9.14
C VAL A 73 5.38 -10.47 -10.59
N LYS A 74 4.60 -9.43 -10.89
CA LYS A 74 4.58 -8.79 -12.21
C LYS A 74 5.81 -7.91 -12.40
N ARG A 75 6.32 -7.82 -13.63
CA ARG A 75 7.47 -6.96 -13.98
C ARG A 75 7.09 -5.49 -14.14
N GLU A 76 5.81 -5.21 -14.33
CA GLU A 76 5.28 -3.87 -14.47
C GLU A 76 5.31 -3.14 -13.13
N ILE A 77 5.86 -1.92 -13.15
CA ILE A 77 5.98 -1.05 -11.99
C ILE A 77 4.93 0.04 -12.12
N TYR A 78 4.12 0.20 -11.09
CA TYR A 78 3.06 1.20 -11.06
C TYR A 78 3.57 2.47 -10.40
N ALA A 79 3.46 3.58 -11.12
CA ALA A 79 3.77 4.92 -10.62
C ALA A 79 2.73 5.38 -9.59
N GLU A 80 2.91 6.58 -9.06
CA GLU A 80 1.92 7.24 -8.19
C GLU A 80 0.54 7.36 -8.87
N GLY A 81 -0.52 7.33 -8.06
CA GLY A 81 -1.91 7.40 -8.50
C GLY A 81 -2.76 6.20 -8.09
N THR A 82 -4.03 6.23 -8.50
CA THR A 82 -5.00 5.18 -8.19
C THR A 82 -4.96 4.08 -9.25
N HIS A 83 -4.70 2.86 -8.80
CA HIS A 83 -4.61 1.67 -9.64
C HIS A 83 -5.64 0.63 -9.23
N PHE A 84 -5.97 -0.25 -10.16
CA PHE A 84 -6.87 -1.36 -9.94
C PHE A 84 -6.09 -2.64 -9.60
N MET A 85 -6.54 -3.33 -8.56
CA MET A 85 -6.12 -4.67 -8.14
C MET A 85 -7.34 -5.58 -7.98
N ILE A 86 -7.13 -6.89 -8.11
CA ILE A 86 -8.17 -7.87 -7.80
C ILE A 86 -7.91 -8.38 -6.38
N PRO A 87 -8.73 -8.06 -5.36
CA PRO A 87 -8.39 -8.21 -3.94
C PRO A 87 -8.14 -9.66 -3.47
N TRP A 88 -8.55 -10.67 -4.24
CA TRP A 88 -8.22 -12.07 -3.95
C TRP A 88 -6.99 -12.57 -4.71
N LEU A 89 -6.74 -12.06 -5.92
CA LEU A 89 -5.76 -12.61 -6.86
C LEU A 89 -4.46 -11.82 -6.86
N GLU A 90 -4.54 -10.51 -6.61
CA GLU A 90 -3.45 -9.57 -6.68
C GLU A 90 -3.25 -8.88 -5.33
N THR A 91 -1.99 -8.67 -4.97
CA THR A 91 -1.60 -7.93 -3.77
C THR A 91 -0.58 -6.87 -4.18
N PRO A 92 -0.91 -5.58 -4.10
CA PRO A 92 0.03 -4.51 -4.37
C PRO A 92 1.00 -4.36 -3.21
N VAL A 93 2.28 -4.31 -3.53
CA VAL A 93 3.37 -4.10 -2.58
C VAL A 93 3.95 -2.73 -2.88
N ILE A 94 3.80 -1.81 -1.93
CA ILE A 94 4.20 -0.41 -2.09
C ILE A 94 5.61 -0.24 -1.52
N TYR A 95 6.51 0.27 -2.37
CA TYR A 95 7.89 0.59 -2.03
C TYR A 95 8.08 2.09 -1.91
N ASP A 96 8.80 2.51 -0.89
CA ASP A 96 9.32 3.87 -0.78
C ASP A 96 10.60 3.98 -1.62
N VAL A 97 10.60 4.89 -2.60
CA VAL A 97 11.76 5.09 -3.50
C VAL A 97 12.62 6.29 -3.09
N ARG A 98 12.36 6.86 -1.92
CA ARG A 98 13.15 7.96 -1.34
C ARG A 98 14.41 7.42 -0.68
N ALA A 99 15.43 8.27 -0.61
CA ALA A 99 16.67 7.95 0.09
C ALA A 99 16.43 7.93 1.60
N LYS A 100 16.69 6.79 2.23
CA LYS A 100 16.61 6.65 3.70
C LYS A 100 18.01 6.59 4.28
N PRO A 101 18.29 7.37 5.34
CA PRO A 101 19.53 7.25 6.07
C PRO A 101 19.53 6.04 6.98
N ARG A 102 20.65 5.31 6.99
CA ARG A 102 20.93 4.24 7.96
C ARG A 102 22.32 4.43 8.54
N ASN A 103 22.42 4.40 9.87
CA ASN A 103 23.71 4.44 10.56
C ASN A 103 24.13 3.00 10.88
N ILE A 104 25.33 2.61 10.46
CA ILE A 104 25.88 1.28 10.68
C ILE A 104 27.20 1.47 11.45
N ALA A 105 27.26 0.92 12.65
CA ALA A 105 28.48 0.90 13.45
C ALA A 105 29.26 -0.39 13.18
N SER A 106 30.58 -0.28 13.04
CA SER A 106 31.48 -1.40 12.80
C SER A 106 32.75 -1.25 13.63
N LEU A 107 33.12 -2.33 14.32
CA LEU A 107 34.42 -2.47 14.95
C LEU A 107 35.38 -3.11 13.94
N THR A 108 36.41 -2.36 13.53
CA THR A 108 37.36 -2.79 12.50
C THR A 108 38.80 -2.53 12.91
N GLY A 109 39.72 -3.36 12.40
CA GLY A 109 41.16 -3.16 12.56
C GLY A 109 41.71 -2.22 11.50
N THR A 110 42.64 -1.36 11.89
CA THR A 110 43.41 -0.47 11.02
C THR A 110 44.69 -1.15 10.52
N LYS A 111 45.42 -0.48 9.63
CA LYS A 111 46.71 -0.97 9.10
C LYS A 111 47.76 -1.22 10.18
N ASP A 112 47.73 -0.43 11.25
CA ASP A 112 48.59 -0.54 12.43
C ASP A 112 48.03 -1.48 13.51
N LEU A 113 47.07 -2.34 13.13
CA LEU A 113 46.45 -3.35 14.00
C LEU A 113 45.73 -2.76 15.22
N GLN A 114 45.34 -1.49 15.16
CA GLN A 114 44.52 -0.87 16.20
C GLN A 114 43.04 -1.12 15.89
N MET A 115 42.27 -1.45 16.93
CA MET A 115 40.83 -1.63 16.80
C MET A 115 40.13 -0.28 16.96
N VAL A 116 39.35 0.10 15.95
CA VAL A 116 38.61 1.37 15.94
C VAL A 116 37.12 1.09 15.74
N ASN A 117 36.28 1.76 16.52
CA ASN A 117 34.83 1.75 16.36
C ASN A 117 34.40 2.91 15.48
N ILE A 118 33.88 2.62 14.29
CA ILE A 118 33.50 3.63 13.29
C ILE A 118 32.02 3.48 13.01
N THR A 119 31.30 4.60 12.94
CA THR A 119 29.90 4.64 12.51
C THR A 119 29.78 5.32 11.16
N CYS A 120 29.30 4.61 10.15
CA CYS A 120 29.06 5.14 8.82
C CYS A 120 27.55 5.38 8.63
N ARG A 121 27.18 6.58 8.19
CA ARG A 121 25.81 6.90 7.76
C ARG A 121 25.71 6.75 6.26
N VAL A 122 24.92 5.79 5.81
CA VAL A 122 24.68 5.50 4.40
C VAL A 122 23.28 5.95 4.02
N LEU A 123 23.17 6.75 2.96
CA LEU A 123 21.91 7.07 2.31
C LEU A 123 21.69 6.07 1.18
N SER A 124 20.60 5.30 1.22
CA SER A 124 20.28 4.32 0.18
C SER A 124 18.84 4.47 -0.30
N ARG A 125 18.61 4.16 -1.58
CA ARG A 125 17.28 4.09 -2.20
C ARG A 125 17.24 2.92 -3.18
N PRO A 126 16.09 2.25 -3.36
CA PRO A 126 15.98 1.18 -4.33
C PRO A 126 15.89 1.76 -5.74
N LYS A 127 16.38 1.01 -6.73
CA LYS A 127 16.24 1.38 -8.14
C LYS A 127 14.86 0.96 -8.63
N VAL A 128 14.11 1.93 -9.19
CA VAL A 128 12.70 1.75 -9.59
C VAL A 128 12.53 0.58 -10.58
N ASP A 129 13.39 0.51 -11.60
CA ASP A 129 13.31 -0.50 -12.67
C ASP A 129 13.54 -1.94 -12.16
N GLU A 130 14.17 -2.09 -11.01
CA GLU A 130 14.58 -3.38 -10.44
C GLU A 130 13.73 -3.79 -9.23
N LEU A 131 12.71 -3.00 -8.85
CA LEU A 131 11.81 -3.31 -7.75
C LEU A 131 11.18 -4.73 -7.84
N PRO A 132 10.74 -5.22 -9.01
CA PRO A 132 10.24 -6.59 -9.11
C PRO A 132 11.30 -7.66 -8.83
N THR A 133 12.56 -7.37 -9.13
CA THR A 133 13.67 -8.28 -8.85
C THR A 133 14.03 -8.24 -7.38
N ILE A 134 14.16 -7.03 -6.80
CA ILE A 134 14.44 -6.82 -5.38
C ILE A 134 13.40 -7.52 -4.51
N PHE A 135 12.12 -7.38 -4.83
CA PHE A 135 11.04 -8.05 -4.09
C PHE A 135 11.14 -9.58 -4.15
N ARG A 136 11.53 -10.14 -5.31
CA ARG A 136 11.69 -11.59 -5.46
C ARG A 136 12.90 -12.14 -4.71
N THR A 137 14.03 -11.43 -4.72
CA THR A 137 15.30 -11.95 -4.18
C THR A 137 15.51 -11.62 -2.71
N LEU A 138 15.22 -10.38 -2.31
CA LEU A 138 15.52 -9.85 -0.99
C LEU A 138 14.27 -9.70 -0.12
N GLY A 139 13.13 -9.35 -0.73
CA GLY A 139 11.85 -9.12 -0.07
C GLY A 139 11.55 -7.64 0.14
N LEU A 140 10.70 -7.34 1.12
CA LEU A 140 10.38 -5.97 1.54
C LEU A 140 11.53 -5.34 2.33
N ASP A 141 12.16 -6.11 3.21
CA ASP A 141 13.23 -5.68 4.12
C ASP A 141 14.63 -5.85 3.47
N TYR A 142 14.74 -5.41 2.22
CA TYR A 142 15.97 -5.58 1.43
C TYR A 142 17.15 -4.82 2.05
N ASP A 143 16.89 -3.66 2.64
CA ASP A 143 17.89 -2.77 3.23
C ASP A 143 18.52 -3.38 4.49
N GLU A 144 17.71 -3.98 5.36
CA GLU A 144 18.17 -4.62 6.59
C GLU A 144 18.96 -5.91 6.33
N ARG A 145 18.62 -6.60 5.25
CA ARG A 145 19.18 -7.91 4.92
C ARG A 145 20.58 -7.81 4.29
N VAL A 146 20.85 -6.80 3.48
CA VAL A 146 22.11 -6.71 2.71
C VAL A 146 23.02 -5.55 3.10
N LEU A 147 22.47 -4.40 3.50
CA LEU A 147 23.29 -3.21 3.76
C LEU A 147 24.27 -3.41 4.91
N PRO A 148 23.91 -4.03 6.06
CA PRO A 148 24.85 -4.22 7.15
C PRO A 148 26.05 -5.07 6.74
N SER A 149 25.84 -6.12 5.96
CA SER A 149 26.92 -7.02 5.53
C SER A 149 27.87 -6.32 4.56
N ILE A 150 27.33 -5.68 3.51
CA ILE A 150 28.14 -5.01 2.48
C ILE A 150 28.92 -3.85 3.10
N VAL A 151 28.26 -3.00 3.89
CA VAL A 151 28.91 -1.84 4.50
C VAL A 151 30.00 -2.28 5.48
N ASN A 152 29.76 -3.31 6.29
CA ASN A 152 30.79 -3.84 7.18
C ASN A 152 31.99 -4.43 6.43
N GLU A 153 31.76 -5.14 5.32
CA GLU A 153 32.83 -5.69 4.49
C GLU A 153 33.68 -4.59 3.85
N VAL A 154 33.02 -3.61 3.24
CA VAL A 154 33.70 -2.47 2.60
C VAL A 154 34.45 -1.64 3.65
N LEU A 155 33.83 -1.31 4.79
CA LEU A 155 34.49 -0.56 5.86
C LEU A 155 35.74 -1.27 6.36
N LYS A 156 35.69 -2.59 6.56
CA LYS A 156 36.88 -3.36 6.95
C LYS A 156 37.99 -3.30 5.90
N SER A 157 37.63 -3.45 4.62
CA SER A 157 38.60 -3.41 3.52
C SER A 157 39.26 -2.04 3.34
N VAL A 158 38.52 -0.96 3.58
CA VAL A 158 39.01 0.42 3.43
C VAL A 158 39.84 0.81 4.65
N VAL A 159 39.32 0.55 5.85
CA VAL A 159 39.98 0.96 7.10
C VAL A 159 41.30 0.21 7.32
N ALA A 160 41.41 -1.04 6.86
CA ALA A 160 42.66 -1.80 6.90
C ALA A 160 43.79 -1.18 6.05
N GLN A 161 43.49 -0.26 5.12
CA GLN A 161 44.50 0.41 4.29
C GLN A 161 45.11 1.66 4.94
N PHE A 162 44.47 2.19 5.99
CA PHE A 162 44.87 3.42 6.66
C PHE A 162 45.32 3.16 8.11
N ASN A 163 46.24 3.99 8.61
CA ASN A 163 46.61 3.99 10.02
C ASN A 163 45.57 4.73 10.87
N ALA A 164 45.47 4.41 12.16
CA ALA A 164 44.51 5.06 13.06
C ALA A 164 44.63 6.60 13.10
N SER A 165 45.86 7.13 13.05
CA SER A 165 46.10 8.58 13.02
C SER A 165 45.59 9.27 11.75
N GLN A 166 45.61 8.57 10.61
CA GLN A 166 45.13 9.08 9.33
C GLN A 166 43.61 9.14 9.28
N LEU A 167 42.91 8.21 9.96
CA LEU A 167 41.45 8.18 10.04
C LEU A 167 40.85 9.33 10.85
N ILE A 168 41.65 9.99 11.70
CA ILE A 168 41.22 11.15 12.51
C ILE A 168 41.55 12.47 11.79
N THR A 169 42.62 12.47 10.99
CA THR A 169 43.18 13.70 10.40
C THR A 169 42.71 13.99 8.97
N GLN A 170 42.09 13.01 8.30
CA GLN A 170 41.38 13.19 7.02
C GLN A 170 39.87 13.10 7.22
#